data_AF-A0A9K3KM29-F1
#
_entry.id   AF-A0A9K3KM29-F1
#
_cell.length_a   1.000
_cell.length_b   1.000
_cell.length_c   1.000
_cell.angle_alpha   90.00
_cell.angle_beta   90.00
_cell.angle_gamma   90.00
#
_symmetry.space_group_name_H-M   'P 1'
#
loop_
_entity.id
_entity.type
_entity.pdbx_description
1 polymer ?
#
loop_
_entity_poly.entity_id
_entity_poly.type
_entity_poly.pdbx_seq_one_letter_code
_entity_poly.pdbx_strand_id
1 'polypeptide(L)'
;MIPQTKLRCEMCHDAVQCIVSGLYDDAAEVLTKALSDIQQEIVAASSTEESPNGSSSPLLVPRYYQVDMDDEPSSSQIHVFDATRNMEQHKIFAAPLIVPVSNDTRYQPCSNEQYQFIITYNLALSYHLAAMTQRNLQKLEVALGLWDLIYRFHWNEDLGLVTFHTCAILNNYGHGLQQVGAEKPARDCFESLLCALCLCVEKKTHMSPVSELDSCSCTECFFHNVSTLVLKDPMTARAA
;
A
#
# COMPACT_ATOMS: atom_id res chain seq x y z
N MET A 1 -15.26 27.14 7.04
CA MET A 1 -14.01 26.37 7.22
C MET A 1 -14.28 24.95 6.79
N ILE A 2 -13.50 24.41 5.86
CA ILE A 2 -13.56 22.99 5.51
C ILE A 2 -12.89 22.24 6.68
N PRO A 3 -13.51 21.17 7.23
CA PRO A 3 -12.86 20.36 8.25
C PRO A 3 -11.52 19.82 7.71
N GLN A 4 -10.42 19.92 8.46
CA GLN A 4 -9.09 19.44 8.04
C GLN A 4 -9.11 17.98 7.54
N THR A 5 -9.95 17.14 8.14
CA THR A 5 -10.16 15.75 7.73
C THR A 5 -10.66 15.63 6.29
N LYS A 6 -11.49 16.56 5.82
CA LYS A 6 -12.01 16.56 4.45
C LYS A 6 -10.93 16.91 3.43
N LEU A 7 -10.11 17.91 3.74
CA LEU A 7 -8.98 18.31 2.89
C LEU A 7 -7.96 17.16 2.74
N ARG A 8 -7.69 16.46 3.84
CA ARG A 8 -6.83 15.27 3.86
C ARG A 8 -7.34 14.16 2.92
N CYS A 9 -8.63 13.83 3.02
CA CYS A 9 -9.24 12.84 2.13
C CYS A 9 -9.17 13.25 0.65
N GLU A 10 -9.38 14.53 0.34
CA GLU A 10 -9.30 15.06 -1.03
C GLU A 10 -7.87 14.92 -1.60
N MET A 11 -6.83 15.27 -0.85
CA MET A 11 -5.44 15.12 -1.31
C MET A 11 -5.07 13.66 -1.58
N CYS A 12 -5.50 12.73 -0.72
CA CYS A 12 -5.27 11.30 -0.96
C CYS A 12 -6.02 10.81 -2.20
N HIS A 13 -7.25 11.29 -2.42
CA HIS A 13 -8.02 10.96 -3.61
C HIS A 13 -7.33 11.44 -4.89
N ASP A 14 -6.88 12.70 -4.92
CA ASP A 14 -6.17 13.28 -6.07
C ASP A 14 -4.88 12.50 -6.39
N ALA A 15 -4.12 12.14 -5.36
CA ALA A 15 -2.92 11.32 -5.52
C ALA A 15 -3.23 9.93 -6.09
N VAL A 16 -4.31 9.28 -5.63
CA VAL A 16 -4.76 7.99 -6.16
C VAL A 16 -5.14 8.13 -7.65
N GLN A 17 -5.84 9.19 -8.03
CA GLN A 17 -6.18 9.44 -9.44
C GLN A 17 -4.93 9.64 -10.31
N CYS A 18 -3.91 10.33 -9.78
CA CYS A 18 -2.62 10.47 -10.47
C CYS A 18 -1.93 9.12 -10.67
N ILE A 19 -1.89 8.25 -9.64
CA ILE A 19 -1.31 6.89 -9.75
C ILE A 19 -2.05 6.07 -10.80
N VAL A 20 -3.38 6.04 -10.74
CA VAL A 20 -4.23 5.32 -11.70
C VAL A 20 -4.02 5.82 -13.13
N SER A 21 -3.78 7.13 -13.30
CA SER A 21 -3.53 7.75 -14.60
C SER A 21 -2.10 7.61 -15.11
N GLY A 22 -1.20 6.97 -14.34
CA GLY A 22 0.22 6.84 -14.68
C GLY A 22 1.05 8.12 -14.46
N LEU A 23 0.49 9.12 -13.78
CA LEU A 23 1.12 10.39 -13.45
C LEU A 23 1.85 10.31 -12.11
N TYR A 24 2.87 9.45 -12.05
CA TYR A 24 3.52 9.07 -10.79
C TYR A 24 4.30 10.21 -10.13
N ASP A 25 4.86 11.14 -10.91
CA ASP A 25 5.59 12.28 -10.37
C ASP A 25 4.64 13.30 -9.73
N ASP A 26 3.50 13.55 -10.38
CA ASP A 26 2.44 14.41 -9.84
C ASP A 26 1.85 13.82 -8.55
N ALA A 27 1.62 12.50 -8.53
CA ALA A 27 1.20 11.79 -7.33
C ALA A 27 2.20 11.97 -6.17
N ALA A 28 3.49 11.82 -6.44
CA ALA A 28 4.54 11.98 -5.44
C ALA A 28 4.63 13.41 -4.90
N GLU A 29 4.42 14.42 -5.74
CA GLU A 29 4.37 15.82 -5.30
C GLU A 29 3.18 16.07 -4.35
N VAL A 30 1.98 15.64 -4.73
CA VAL A 30 0.76 15.77 -3.90
C VAL A 30 0.93 15.10 -2.54
N LEU A 31 1.47 13.87 -2.52
CA LEU A 31 1.67 13.09 -1.30
C LEU A 31 2.78 13.67 -0.41
N THR A 32 3.87 14.17 -1.01
CA THR A 32 4.95 14.84 -0.25
C THR A 32 4.44 16.09 0.44
N LYS A 33 3.61 16.88 -0.27
CA LYS A 33 2.94 18.03 0.31
C LYS A 33 2.01 17.62 1.46
N ALA A 34 1.19 16.58 1.27
CA ALA A 34 0.31 16.06 2.31
C ALA A 34 1.08 15.65 3.59
N LEU A 35 2.25 15.00 3.45
CA LEU A 35 3.10 14.66 4.59
C LEU A 35 3.64 15.89 5.31
N SER A 36 4.09 16.91 4.55
CA SER A 36 4.60 18.14 5.14
C SER A 36 3.52 18.86 5.97
N ASP A 37 2.29 18.92 5.45
CA ASP A 37 1.16 19.55 6.14
C ASP A 37 0.85 18.82 7.46
N ILE A 38 0.83 17.47 7.47
CA ILE A 38 0.64 16.67 8.69
C ILE A 38 1.76 16.93 9.71
N GLN A 39 3.02 16.99 9.26
CA GLN A 39 4.16 17.23 10.14
C GLN A 39 4.07 18.61 10.81
N GLN A 40 3.68 19.65 10.06
CA GLN A 40 3.48 20.99 10.60
C GLN A 40 2.37 21.01 11.65
N GLU A 41 1.27 20.28 11.41
CA GLU A 41 0.16 20.17 12.36
C GLU A 41 0.58 19.46 13.67
N ILE A 42 1.38 18.39 13.58
CA ILE A 42 1.91 17.68 14.76
C ILE A 42 2.82 18.60 15.59
N VAL A 43 3.68 19.38 14.93
CA VAL A 43 4.57 20.34 15.60
C VAL A 43 3.78 21.49 16.24
N ALA A 44 2.71 21.96 15.59
CA ALA A 44 1.83 22.98 16.14
C ALA A 44 1.06 22.47 17.37
N ALA A 45 0.56 21.23 17.31
CA ALA A 45 -0.16 20.60 18.43
C ALA A 45 0.74 20.39 19.66
N SER A 46 1.98 19.91 19.45
CA SER A 46 2.93 19.68 20.55
C SER A 46 3.41 20.98 21.23
N SER A 47 3.30 22.12 20.54
CA SER A 47 3.61 23.44 21.10
C SER A 47 2.50 24.01 21.99
N THR A 48 1.33 23.37 22.02
CA THR A 48 0.10 23.92 22.64
C THR A 48 -0.36 23.13 23.87
N GLU A 49 0.12 21.91 24.10
CA GLU A 49 -0.37 21.04 25.19
C GLU A 49 0.54 21.01 26.43
N GLU A 50 0.21 21.83 27.43
CA GLU A 50 0.38 21.50 28.86
C GLU A 50 -0.97 21.00 29.43
N SER A 51 -1.32 19.72 29.30
CA SER A 51 -2.22 19.06 30.27
C SER A 51 -2.23 17.52 30.12
N PRO A 52 -2.19 16.79 31.24
CA PRO A 52 -2.22 15.33 31.24
C PRO A 52 -3.65 14.83 31.43
N ASN A 53 -4.16 14.03 30.51
CA ASN A 53 -5.03 12.89 30.86
C ASN A 53 -5.22 11.96 29.67
N GLY A 54 -4.55 10.80 29.75
CA GLY A 54 -4.62 9.74 28.76
C GLY A 54 -5.85 8.86 28.94
N SER A 55 -6.66 8.76 27.89
CA SER A 55 -7.67 7.72 27.73
C SER A 55 -7.36 6.98 26.42
N SER A 56 -6.95 5.72 26.54
CA SER A 56 -6.75 4.83 25.39
C SER A 56 -8.09 4.26 24.94
N SER A 57 -8.53 4.65 23.74
CA SER A 57 -9.68 4.04 23.07
C SER A 57 -9.28 2.75 22.35
N PRO A 58 -10.18 1.76 22.25
CA PRO A 58 -9.88 0.48 21.60
C PRO A 58 -9.70 0.64 20.08
N LEU A 59 -8.72 -0.09 19.54
CA LEU A 59 -8.34 -0.14 18.13
C LEU A 59 -9.44 -0.81 17.30
N LEU A 60 -10.12 -0.04 16.44
CA LEU A 60 -10.98 -0.56 15.38
C LEU A 60 -10.15 -0.69 14.10
N VAL A 61 -10.14 -1.90 13.54
CA VAL A 61 -9.44 -2.23 12.29
C VAL A 61 -10.14 -1.52 11.12
N PRO A 62 -9.47 -0.61 10.38
CA PRO A 62 -10.06 -0.03 9.19
C PRO A 62 -10.25 -1.12 8.15
N ARG A 63 -11.43 -1.13 7.52
CA ARG A 63 -11.64 -1.88 6.29
C ARG A 63 -11.09 -1.04 5.15
N TYR A 64 -9.96 -1.48 4.60
CA TYR A 64 -9.39 -0.93 3.40
C TYR A 64 -10.16 -1.53 2.24
N TYR A 65 -11.03 -0.73 1.62
CA TYR A 65 -11.74 -1.16 0.43
C TYR A 65 -10.75 -1.16 -0.73
N GLN A 66 -10.63 -2.31 -1.38
CA GLN A 66 -10.31 -2.32 -2.80
C GLN A 66 -11.49 -1.59 -3.49
N VAL A 67 -11.24 -0.80 -4.53
CA VAL A 67 -12.35 -0.19 -5.29
C VAL A 67 -13.20 -1.34 -5.83
N ASP A 68 -14.37 -1.57 -5.23
CA ASP A 68 -15.39 -2.43 -5.81
C ASP A 68 -15.80 -1.77 -7.12
N MET A 69 -15.43 -2.40 -8.24
CA MET A 69 -15.75 -1.94 -9.59
C MET A 69 -17.18 -2.31 -10.01
N ASP A 70 -18.10 -2.47 -9.06
CA ASP A 70 -19.45 -2.96 -9.30
C ASP A 70 -20.50 -1.86 -9.54
N ASP A 71 -20.15 -0.59 -9.36
CA ASP A 71 -20.95 0.51 -9.90
C ASP A 71 -20.54 0.78 -11.35
N GLU A 72 -21.23 0.15 -12.31
CA GLU A 72 -21.17 0.56 -13.72
C GLU A 72 -21.48 2.06 -13.81
N PRO A 73 -20.50 2.92 -14.14
CA PRO A 73 -20.79 4.31 -14.42
C PRO A 73 -21.40 4.33 -15.81
N SER A 74 -22.68 4.70 -15.87
CA SER A 74 -23.35 5.03 -17.12
C SER A 74 -22.51 6.04 -17.93
N SER A 75 -21.91 5.55 -19.01
CA SER A 75 -21.44 6.32 -20.16
C SER A 75 -20.58 7.56 -19.85
N SER A 76 -19.40 7.35 -19.30
CA SER A 76 -18.24 8.22 -19.60
C SER A 76 -16.95 7.42 -19.41
N GLN A 77 -16.13 7.40 -20.45
CA GLN A 77 -14.88 6.65 -20.56
C GLN A 77 -13.92 6.97 -19.41
N ILE A 78 -14.00 6.21 -18.31
CA ILE A 78 -12.93 6.10 -17.33
C ILE A 78 -12.10 4.88 -17.76
N HIS A 79 -10.82 5.10 -18.06
CA HIS A 79 -9.87 4.02 -18.30
C HIS A 79 -9.77 3.17 -17.03
N VAL A 80 -10.42 2.01 -17.04
CA VAL A 80 -10.31 0.99 -16.01
C VAL A 80 -8.83 0.67 -15.82
N PHE A 81 -8.30 0.92 -14.61
CA PHE A 81 -6.95 0.51 -14.24
C PHE A 81 -6.92 -1.01 -14.19
N ASP A 82 -6.48 -1.62 -15.28
CA ASP A 82 -6.28 -3.06 -15.35
C ASP A 82 -5.02 -3.43 -14.55
N ALA A 83 -5.18 -3.48 -13.22
CA ALA A 83 -4.13 -3.86 -12.28
C ALA A 83 -3.49 -5.21 -12.67
N THR A 84 -4.26 -6.10 -13.30
CA THR A 84 -3.78 -7.42 -13.71
C THR A 84 -2.75 -7.34 -14.84
N ARG A 85 -2.93 -6.40 -15.79
CA ARG A 85 -2.03 -6.26 -16.95
C ARG A 85 -0.65 -5.68 -16.59
N ASN A 86 -0.57 -4.82 -15.59
CA ASN A 86 0.71 -4.29 -15.08
C ASN A 86 1.43 -5.28 -14.14
N MET A 87 0.69 -6.13 -13.42
CA MET A 87 1.27 -7.13 -12.52
C MET A 87 2.08 -8.19 -13.28
N GLU A 88 1.61 -8.64 -14.44
CA GLU A 88 2.31 -9.66 -15.24
C GLU A 88 3.66 -9.17 -15.80
N GLN A 89 3.79 -7.88 -16.12
CA GLN A 89 5.02 -7.34 -16.72
C GLN A 89 6.06 -6.91 -15.67
N HIS A 90 5.62 -6.45 -14.50
CA HIS A 90 6.52 -5.81 -13.55
C HIS A 90 6.58 -6.45 -12.18
N LYS A 91 5.76 -7.46 -11.88
CA LYS A 91 5.74 -8.15 -10.57
C LYS A 91 5.56 -7.20 -9.38
N ILE A 92 5.06 -5.99 -9.62
CA ILE A 92 4.76 -4.96 -8.64
C ILE A 92 3.27 -5.04 -8.36
N PHE A 93 2.91 -4.97 -7.08
CA PHE A 93 1.55 -4.73 -6.65
C PHE A 93 1.26 -3.24 -6.80
N ALA A 94 0.53 -2.89 -7.87
CA ALA A 94 0.35 -1.51 -8.33
C ALA A 94 -0.93 -0.85 -7.81
N ALA A 95 -1.66 -1.48 -6.89
CA ALA A 95 -2.91 -0.90 -6.37
C ALA A 95 -2.60 0.10 -5.23
N PRO A 96 -3.00 1.38 -5.37
CA PRO A 96 -2.85 2.34 -4.29
C PRO A 96 -3.86 2.07 -3.17
N LEU A 97 -3.53 2.54 -1.96
CA LEU A 97 -4.46 2.53 -0.82
C LEU A 97 -5.36 3.75 -0.84
N ILE A 98 -6.63 3.53 -0.50
CA ILE A 98 -7.66 4.57 -0.49
C ILE A 98 -8.04 4.88 0.95
N VAL A 99 -8.16 6.18 1.24
CA VAL A 99 -8.74 6.64 2.51
C VAL A 99 -10.26 6.53 2.38
N PRO A 100 -10.95 5.72 3.21
CA PRO A 100 -12.39 5.59 3.13
C PRO A 100 -13.05 6.94 3.47
N VAL A 101 -13.73 7.53 2.50
CA VAL A 101 -14.55 8.74 2.70
C VAL A 101 -15.96 8.29 3.03
N SER A 102 -16.25 8.09 4.31
CA SER A 102 -17.61 7.78 4.74
C SER A 102 -18.34 9.05 5.17
N ASN A 103 -19.48 9.32 4.53
CA ASN A 103 -20.47 10.28 5.03
C ASN A 103 -21.34 9.68 6.15
N ASP A 104 -21.24 8.38 6.39
CA ASP A 104 -21.97 7.67 7.44
C ASP A 104 -21.23 7.82 8.77
N THR A 105 -21.93 8.43 9.73
CA THR A 105 -21.48 8.72 11.11
C THR A 105 -21.12 7.46 11.90
N ARG A 106 -21.46 6.27 11.40
CA ARG A 106 -21.09 4.98 12.01
C ARG A 106 -19.65 4.58 11.70
N TYR A 107 -18.99 5.21 10.73
CA TYR A 107 -17.59 4.94 10.43
C TYR A 107 -16.68 5.80 11.28
N GLN A 108 -15.74 5.15 11.95
CA GLN A 108 -14.71 5.85 12.69
C GLN A 108 -13.74 6.49 11.69
N PRO A 109 -13.42 7.79 11.86
CA PRO A 109 -12.44 8.46 11.01
C PRO A 109 -11.08 7.77 11.13
N CYS A 110 -10.34 7.76 10.02
CA CYS A 110 -8.96 7.27 9.95
C CYS A 110 -8.11 7.95 11.02
N SER A 111 -7.34 7.18 11.80
CA SER A 111 -6.40 7.74 12.77
C SER A 111 -5.26 8.47 12.06
N ASN A 112 -4.51 9.32 12.77
CA ASN A 112 -3.37 10.02 12.17
C ASN A 112 -2.31 9.03 11.69
N GLU A 113 -2.09 7.95 12.44
CA GLU A 113 -1.13 6.88 12.15
C GLU A 113 -1.54 6.11 10.89
N GLN A 114 -2.83 5.76 10.77
CA GLN A 114 -3.37 5.10 9.59
C GLN A 114 -3.28 6.01 8.34
N TYR A 115 -3.54 7.30 8.51
CA TYR A 115 -3.43 8.27 7.44
C TYR A 115 -1.98 8.45 6.97
N GLN A 116 -1.03 8.54 7.90
CA GLN A 116 0.41 8.56 7.60
C GLN A 116 0.86 7.29 6.89
N PHE A 117 0.38 6.12 7.32
CA PHE A 117 0.64 4.85 6.65
C PHE A 117 0.18 4.87 5.20
N ILE A 118 -1.08 5.27 4.94
CA ILE A 118 -1.66 5.32 3.60
C ILE A 118 -0.86 6.25 2.68
N ILE A 119 -0.54 7.47 3.16
CA ILE A 119 0.23 8.42 2.35
C ILE A 119 1.62 7.89 2.05
N THR A 120 2.32 7.37 3.06
CA THR A 120 3.68 6.87 2.88
C THR A 120 3.68 5.68 1.92
N TYR A 121 2.69 4.77 2.02
CA TYR A 121 2.49 3.67 1.08
C TYR A 121 2.31 4.15 -0.35
N ASN A 122 1.38 5.08 -0.59
CA ASN A 122 1.11 5.60 -1.93
C ASN A 122 2.32 6.37 -2.48
N LEU A 123 3.10 7.01 -1.61
CA LEU A 123 4.32 7.71 -2.01
C LEU A 123 5.41 6.73 -2.43
N ALA A 124 5.62 5.67 -1.65
CA ALA A 124 6.55 4.59 -1.98
C ALA A 124 6.17 3.93 -3.31
N LEU A 125 4.87 3.69 -3.51
CA LEU A 125 4.35 3.12 -4.75
C LEU A 125 4.58 4.06 -5.95
N SER A 126 4.29 5.35 -5.81
CA SER A 126 4.50 6.35 -6.86
C SER A 126 5.96 6.40 -7.30
N TYR A 127 6.89 6.49 -6.35
CA TYR A 127 8.32 6.46 -6.68
C TYR A 127 8.76 5.15 -7.34
N HIS A 128 8.23 4.00 -6.88
CA HIS A 128 8.56 2.70 -7.46
C HIS A 128 8.08 2.63 -8.93
N LEU A 129 6.82 2.97 -9.20
CA LEU A 129 6.25 2.94 -10.54
C LEU A 129 6.93 3.94 -11.48
N ALA A 130 7.25 5.15 -10.99
CA ALA A 130 8.04 6.14 -11.72
C ALA A 130 9.43 5.60 -12.07
N ALA A 131 10.12 4.99 -11.10
CA ALA A 131 11.44 4.40 -11.29
C ALA A 131 11.46 3.32 -12.37
N MET A 132 10.45 2.44 -12.40
CA MET A 132 10.36 1.39 -13.42
C MET A 132 10.07 1.95 -14.80
N THR A 133 9.15 2.90 -14.89
CA THR A 133 8.75 3.52 -16.17
C THR A 133 9.91 4.32 -16.77
N GLN A 134 10.65 5.06 -15.94
CA GLN A 134 11.71 5.97 -16.36
C GLN A 134 13.11 5.33 -16.30
N ARG A 135 13.24 4.09 -15.81
CA ARG A 135 14.53 3.43 -15.50
C ARG A 135 15.43 4.27 -14.59
N ASN A 136 14.83 4.89 -13.59
CA ASN A 136 15.50 5.83 -12.69
C ASN A 136 15.82 5.18 -11.35
N LEU A 137 17.08 4.79 -11.15
CA LEU A 137 17.55 4.14 -9.92
C LEU A 137 17.44 5.03 -8.68
N GLN A 138 17.63 6.35 -8.81
CA GLN A 138 17.52 7.26 -7.67
C GLN A 138 16.09 7.28 -7.11
N LYS A 139 15.08 7.28 -7.98
CA LYS A 139 13.67 7.16 -7.55
C LYS A 139 13.41 5.81 -6.89
N LEU A 140 14.04 4.74 -7.37
CA LEU A 140 13.92 3.42 -6.75
C LEU A 140 14.52 3.39 -5.34
N GLU A 141 15.69 4.00 -5.13
CA GLU A 141 16.31 4.11 -3.81
C GLU A 141 15.41 4.85 -2.82
N VAL A 142 14.76 5.94 -3.26
CA VAL A 142 13.74 6.65 -2.46
C VAL A 142 12.57 5.72 -2.13
N ALA A 143 12.04 4.99 -3.12
CA ALA A 143 10.97 4.03 -2.90
C ALA A 143 11.38 2.95 -1.88
N LEU A 144 12.60 2.42 -1.95
CA LEU A 144 13.13 1.42 -1.01
C LEU A 144 13.21 1.96 0.42
N GLY A 145 13.68 3.19 0.60
CA GLY A 145 13.69 3.84 1.91
C GLY A 145 12.28 4.01 2.50
N LEU A 146 11.30 4.35 1.66
CA LEU A 146 9.91 4.45 2.07
C LEU A 146 9.29 3.08 2.39
N TRP A 147 9.56 2.04 1.59
CA TRP A 147 9.08 0.68 1.86
C TRP A 147 9.61 0.14 3.19
N ASP A 148 10.90 0.34 3.47
CA ASP A 148 11.50 -0.03 4.75
C ASP A 148 10.88 0.72 5.93
N LEU A 149 10.63 2.03 5.76
CA LEU A 149 9.97 2.85 6.77
C LEU A 149 8.56 2.33 7.09
N ILE A 150 7.74 2.08 6.06
CA ILE A 150 6.38 1.58 6.21
C ILE A 150 6.37 0.19 6.85
N TYR A 151 7.29 -0.69 6.44
CA TYR A 151 7.40 -2.03 7.00
C TYR A 151 7.69 -1.98 8.51
N ARG A 152 8.62 -1.11 8.95
CA ARG A 152 8.90 -0.87 10.37
C ARG A 152 7.71 -0.25 11.11
N PHE A 153 7.05 0.72 10.49
CA PHE A 153 5.87 1.39 11.06
C PHE A 153 4.72 0.40 11.29
N HIS A 154 4.45 -0.45 10.31
CA HIS A 154 3.42 -1.49 10.39
C HIS A 154 3.62 -2.44 11.57
N TRP A 155 4.87 -2.82 11.86
CA TRP A 155 5.18 -3.76 12.94
C TRP A 155 5.13 -3.11 14.33
N ASN A 156 5.47 -1.82 14.44
CA ASN A 156 5.59 -1.15 15.72
C ASN A 156 4.26 -0.58 16.25
N GLU A 157 3.37 -0.15 15.37
CA GLU A 157 2.19 0.64 15.74
C GLU A 157 0.90 -0.18 15.89
N ASP A 158 0.98 -1.53 15.79
CA ASP A 158 -0.17 -2.46 15.85
C ASP A 158 -1.45 -1.92 15.18
N LEU A 159 -1.29 -1.42 13.95
CA LEU A 159 -2.31 -0.64 13.24
C LEU A 159 -3.56 -1.46 12.87
N GLY A 160 -3.64 -2.73 13.30
CA GLY A 160 -4.67 -3.68 12.89
C GLY A 160 -4.69 -3.91 11.38
N LEU A 161 -3.60 -3.57 10.67
CA LEU A 161 -3.56 -3.65 9.22
C LEU A 161 -3.72 -5.10 8.77
N VAL A 162 -4.57 -5.29 7.76
CA VAL A 162 -4.83 -6.59 7.15
C VAL A 162 -3.53 -7.17 6.61
N THR A 163 -3.30 -8.47 6.82
CA THR A 163 -2.12 -9.24 6.31
C THR A 163 -1.85 -8.99 4.83
N PHE A 164 -2.89 -8.64 4.08
CA PHE A 164 -2.83 -8.16 2.71
C PHE A 164 -1.82 -7.03 2.47
N HIS A 165 -1.79 -6.00 3.32
CA HIS A 165 -0.87 -4.86 3.16
C HIS A 165 0.57 -5.28 3.40
N THR A 166 0.80 -6.15 4.39
CA THR A 166 2.11 -6.77 4.63
C THR A 166 2.58 -7.48 3.36
N CYS A 167 1.68 -8.24 2.71
CA CYS A 167 2.00 -8.93 1.47
C CYS A 167 2.38 -7.95 0.35
N ALA A 168 1.61 -6.87 0.18
CA ALA A 168 1.89 -5.85 -0.83
C ALA A 168 3.23 -5.14 -0.60
N ILE A 169 3.53 -4.77 0.66
CA ILE A 169 4.80 -4.14 1.04
C ILE A 169 5.96 -5.10 0.75
N LEU A 170 5.90 -6.34 1.22
CA LEU A 170 6.97 -7.32 1.01
C LEU A 170 7.20 -7.64 -0.47
N ASN A 171 6.13 -7.74 -1.26
CA ASN A 171 6.24 -7.93 -2.71
C ASN A 171 6.98 -6.77 -3.37
N ASN A 172 6.55 -5.53 -3.10
CA ASN A 172 7.12 -4.34 -3.72
C ASN A 172 8.54 -4.06 -3.21
N TYR A 173 8.80 -4.26 -1.92
CA TYR A 173 10.14 -4.07 -1.36
C TYR A 173 11.12 -5.11 -1.91
N GLY A 174 10.74 -6.39 -1.91
CA GLY A 174 11.53 -7.47 -2.49
C GLY A 174 11.82 -7.24 -3.97
N HIS A 175 10.83 -6.79 -4.75
CA HIS A 175 11.02 -6.44 -6.15
C HIS A 175 12.05 -5.32 -6.32
N GLY A 176 11.92 -4.22 -5.57
CA GLY A 176 12.87 -3.12 -5.66
C GLY A 176 14.29 -3.52 -5.26
N LEU A 177 14.44 -4.34 -4.21
CA LEU A 177 15.73 -4.87 -3.76
C LEU A 177 16.38 -5.73 -4.85
N GLN A 178 15.60 -6.54 -5.55
CA GLN A 178 16.08 -7.32 -6.67
C GLN A 178 16.59 -6.43 -7.82
N GLN A 179 15.87 -5.34 -8.15
CA GLN A 179 16.26 -4.41 -9.21
C GLN A 179 17.58 -3.67 -8.92
N VAL A 180 17.93 -3.47 -7.63
CA VAL A 180 19.22 -2.87 -7.23
C VAL A 180 20.31 -3.92 -6.94
N GLY A 181 20.08 -5.20 -7.25
CA GLY A 181 21.05 -6.28 -7.04
C GLY A 181 21.22 -6.76 -5.60
N ALA A 182 20.33 -6.36 -4.68
CA ALA A 182 20.30 -6.82 -3.30
C ALA A 182 19.59 -8.18 -3.17
N GLU A 183 20.15 -9.22 -3.80
CA GLU A 183 19.49 -10.52 -3.98
C GLU A 183 19.10 -11.22 -2.67
N LYS A 184 19.99 -11.21 -1.66
CA LYS A 184 19.70 -11.86 -0.38
C LYS A 184 18.55 -11.16 0.37
N PRO A 185 18.60 -9.83 0.62
CA PRO A 185 17.46 -9.11 1.18
C PRO A 185 16.15 -9.28 0.40
N ALA A 186 16.22 -9.31 -0.94
CA ALA A 186 15.04 -9.56 -1.77
C ALA A 186 14.45 -10.95 -1.51
N ARG A 187 15.30 -11.98 -1.42
CA ARG A 187 14.89 -13.34 -1.08
C ARG A 187 14.21 -13.41 0.30
N ASP A 188 14.82 -12.77 1.30
CA ASP A 188 14.26 -12.74 2.66
C ASP A 188 12.85 -12.11 2.66
N CYS A 189 12.61 -11.08 1.84
CA CYS A 189 11.27 -10.49 1.64
C CYS A 189 10.28 -11.48 1.01
N PHE A 190 10.69 -12.21 -0.03
CA PHE A 190 9.82 -13.17 -0.70
C PHE A 190 9.53 -14.41 0.15
N GLU A 191 10.48 -14.87 0.96
CA GLU A 191 10.26 -15.94 1.95
C GLU A 191 9.26 -15.48 3.02
N SER A 192 9.40 -14.26 3.53
CA SER A 192 8.44 -13.67 4.48
C SER A 192 7.04 -13.54 3.88
N LEU A 193 6.97 -13.17 2.60
CA LEU A 193 5.73 -13.08 1.84
C LEU A 193 5.05 -14.45 1.69
N LEU A 194 5.81 -15.51 1.37
CA LEU A 194 5.28 -16.89 1.35
C LEU A 194 4.70 -17.29 2.70
N CYS A 195 5.43 -17.03 3.79
CA CYS A 195 4.96 -17.34 5.14
C CYS A 195 3.63 -16.60 5.45
N ALA A 196 3.54 -15.31 5.11
CA ALA A 196 2.33 -14.52 5.31
C ALA A 196 1.13 -15.07 4.49
N LEU A 197 1.38 -15.49 3.25
CA LEU A 197 0.35 -16.10 2.39
C LEU A 197 -0.13 -17.45 2.93
N CYS A 198 0.78 -18.31 3.41
CA CYS A 198 0.40 -19.59 4.03
C CYS A 198 -0.53 -19.39 5.23
N LEU A 199 -0.23 -18.40 6.08
CA LEU A 199 -1.09 -18.06 7.23
C LEU A 199 -2.48 -17.55 6.79
N CYS A 200 -2.57 -16.85 5.66
CA CYS A 200 -3.85 -16.43 5.11
C CYS A 200 -4.70 -17.63 4.64
N VAL A 201 -4.07 -18.62 4.01
CA VAL A 201 -4.75 -19.84 3.52
C VAL A 201 -5.25 -20.69 4.69
N GLU A 202 -4.44 -20.89 5.73
CA GLU A 202 -4.84 -21.66 6.92
C GLU A 202 -6.03 -21.03 7.66
N LYS A 203 -6.07 -19.70 7.76
CA LYS A 203 -7.21 -19.01 8.38
C LYS A 203 -8.50 -19.17 7.57
N LYS A 204 -8.43 -19.22 6.24
CA LYS A 204 -9.60 -19.47 5.38
C LYS A 204 -10.22 -20.84 5.64
N THR A 205 -9.43 -21.88 5.91
CA THR A 205 -9.96 -23.22 6.22
C THR A 205 -10.75 -23.30 7.54
N HIS A 206 -10.69 -22.25 8.39
CA HIS A 206 -11.37 -22.21 9.68
C HIS A 206 -12.45 -21.11 9.79
N MET A 207 -12.64 -20.28 8.76
CA MET A 207 -13.68 -19.24 8.75
C MET A 207 -14.91 -19.68 7.93
N SER A 208 -16.10 -19.45 8.49
CA SER A 208 -17.39 -19.73 7.85
C SER A 208 -17.52 -18.98 6.50
N PRO A 209 -18.09 -19.60 5.45
CA PRO A 209 -18.06 -19.14 4.04
C PRO A 209 -18.83 -17.83 3.73
N VAL A 210 -19.22 -17.05 4.74
CA VAL A 210 -20.11 -15.88 4.56
C VAL A 210 -19.32 -14.56 4.32
N SER A 211 -17.99 -14.60 4.29
CA SER A 211 -17.13 -13.42 4.07
C SER A 211 -16.21 -13.58 2.85
N GLU A 212 -16.69 -14.26 1.81
CA GLU A 212 -15.83 -14.81 0.74
C GLU A 212 -15.49 -13.88 -0.44
N LEU A 213 -16.05 -12.68 -0.57
CA LEU A 213 -16.05 -12.05 -1.90
C LEU A 213 -14.71 -11.43 -2.38
N ASP A 214 -13.83 -10.87 -1.54
CA ASP A 214 -12.69 -10.06 -2.06
C ASP A 214 -11.28 -10.62 -1.82
N SER A 215 -11.15 -11.71 -1.06
CA SER A 215 -9.83 -12.18 -0.61
C SER A 215 -9.19 -13.24 -1.50
N CYS A 216 -9.87 -13.76 -2.52
CA CYS A 216 -9.40 -14.92 -3.28
C CYS A 216 -8.49 -14.52 -4.45
N SER A 217 -8.91 -13.58 -5.29
CA SER A 217 -8.17 -13.14 -6.48
C SER A 217 -6.80 -12.58 -6.13
N CYS A 218 -6.70 -11.75 -5.09
CA CYS A 218 -5.46 -11.08 -4.78
C CYS A 218 -4.41 -12.00 -4.13
N THR A 219 -4.82 -13.03 -3.36
CA THR A 219 -3.87 -14.05 -2.85
C THR A 219 -3.25 -14.86 -3.98
N GLU A 220 -4.02 -15.21 -5.02
CA GLU A 220 -3.52 -15.91 -6.20
C GLU A 220 -2.53 -15.05 -6.98
N CYS A 221 -2.79 -13.74 -7.12
CA CYS A 221 -1.85 -12.81 -7.74
C CYS A 221 -0.51 -12.75 -6.99
N PHE A 222 -0.53 -12.72 -5.65
CA PHE A 222 0.71 -12.78 -4.87
C PHE A 222 1.42 -14.12 -5.03
N PHE A 223 0.69 -15.24 -4.98
CA PHE A 223 1.28 -16.57 -5.21
C PHE A 223 1.91 -16.69 -6.60
N HIS A 224 1.28 -16.12 -7.64
CA HIS A 224 1.84 -16.10 -8.99
C HIS A 224 3.15 -15.29 -9.06
N ASN A 225 3.18 -14.09 -8.48
CA ASN A 225 4.39 -13.27 -8.45
C ASN A 225 5.53 -13.98 -7.72
N VAL A 226 5.23 -14.56 -6.56
CA VAL A 226 6.23 -15.21 -5.72
C VAL A 226 6.72 -16.53 -6.32
N SER A 227 5.83 -17.35 -6.87
CA SER A 227 6.22 -18.61 -7.53
C SER A 227 7.16 -18.34 -8.70
N THR A 228 6.89 -17.33 -9.53
CA THR A 228 7.79 -16.97 -10.65
C THR A 228 9.10 -16.30 -10.22
N LEU A 229 9.23 -15.88 -8.96
CA LEU A 229 10.44 -15.23 -8.42
C LEU A 229 11.30 -16.19 -7.60
N VAL A 230 10.67 -17.01 -6.77
CA VAL A 230 11.31 -17.96 -5.86
C VAL A 230 11.54 -19.31 -6.53
N LEU A 231 10.60 -19.78 -7.36
CA LEU A 231 10.68 -21.08 -8.04
C LEU A 231 11.33 -20.99 -9.42
N LYS A 232 11.96 -19.85 -9.76
CA LYS A 232 12.76 -19.77 -10.99
C LYS A 232 13.83 -20.86 -10.95
N ASP A 233 13.61 -21.82 -11.83
CA ASP A 233 14.32 -23.08 -11.93
C ASP A 233 15.85 -22.83 -12.02
N PRO A 234 16.68 -23.43 -11.13
CA PRO A 234 18.14 -23.33 -11.22
C PRO A 234 18.71 -23.83 -12.55
N MET A 235 17.90 -24.48 -13.40
CA MET A 235 18.25 -24.90 -14.76
C MET A 235 18.63 -23.73 -15.69
N THR A 236 18.11 -22.52 -15.49
CA THR A 236 18.42 -21.37 -16.36
C THR A 236 19.72 -20.62 -15.99
N ALA A 237 20.24 -20.82 -14.77
CA ALA A 237 21.48 -20.17 -14.32
C ALA A 237 22.76 -20.91 -14.75
N ARG A 238 22.64 -22.08 -15.38
CA ARG A 238 23.78 -22.89 -15.87
C ARG A 238 24.04 -22.76 -17.37
N ALA A 239 23.29 -21.91 -18.09
CA ALA A 239 23.38 -21.78 -19.54
C ALA A 239 23.84 -20.38 -20.04
N ALA A 240 24.31 -19.50 -19.15
CA ALA A 240 24.86 -18.18 -19.48
C ALA A 240 26.37 -18.14 -19.18
#